data_AF-A0A964C2X7-F1
#
_entry.id   AF-A0A964C2X7-F1
#
_cell.length_a   1.000
_cell.length_b   1.000
_cell.length_c   1.000
_cell.angle_alpha   90.00
_cell.angle_beta   90.00
_cell.angle_gamma   90.00
#
_symmetry.space_group_name_H-M   'P 1'
#
loop_
_entity.id
_entity.type
_entity.pdbx_description
1 polymer ?
#
loop_
_entity_poly.entity_id
_entity_poly.type
_entity_poly.pdbx_seq_one_letter_code
_entity_poly.pdbx_strand_id
1 'polypeptide(L)'
;MAVLIGKTTRIIKLLEPPSKLSARSDGGVWTNYPLSHYDSTGALKRVVEKVPGVEIVGVEQDAVWVMDLDLQAWFVNAEGEVRGPYPWGGFAASVASKQAICHLNRDAIRRVECLEPDGKKRYPLLSLPRELRGGLLSFSNDRLLTGDITGGSLNYYNTGGLAAKLTIENAGITPTGDAFVSVIVDDKSADVCVSNGTTQRVFIEYDDPSRFPIPLKLGVAAVEGDRTLVYGFDRAVWYKGDRVEKTFVVDDNVYRKDIFPHHWRTSTNFVTANSSDGTIILSTSGPTGMAIIGMRWNPESK
;
A
#
# COMPACT_ATOMS: atom_id res chain seq x y z
N MET A 1 -18.99 -4.89 -11.42
CA MET A 1 -18.25 -4.59 -10.17
C MET A 1 -17.91 -3.09 -10.13
N ALA A 2 -17.77 -2.48 -8.94
CA ALA A 2 -17.41 -1.07 -8.78
C ALA A 2 -15.94 -0.94 -8.31
N VAL A 3 -15.13 -0.14 -9.01
CA VAL A 3 -13.72 0.15 -8.68
C VAL A 3 -13.60 1.63 -8.32
N LEU A 4 -12.95 1.93 -7.19
CA LEU A 4 -12.68 3.30 -6.72
C LEU A 4 -11.25 3.71 -7.08
N ILE A 5 -11.09 4.85 -7.77
CA ILE A 5 -9.77 5.39 -8.14
C ILE A 5 -9.63 6.85 -7.69
N GLY A 6 -8.51 7.16 -7.03
CA GLY A 6 -7.97 8.52 -6.91
C GLY A 6 -8.51 9.40 -5.77
N LYS A 7 -7.96 10.63 -5.69
CA LYS A 7 -8.22 11.64 -4.64
C LYS A 7 -9.66 12.20 -4.65
N THR A 8 -10.37 12.06 -5.77
CA THR A 8 -11.80 12.31 -5.86
C THR A 8 -12.46 10.94 -6.01
N THR A 9 -13.19 10.51 -4.99
CA THR A 9 -13.88 9.22 -4.93
C THR A 9 -14.85 9.08 -6.10
N ARG A 10 -14.39 8.53 -7.22
CA ARG A 10 -15.22 8.21 -8.39
C ARG A 10 -15.29 6.69 -8.55
N ILE A 11 -16.53 6.20 -8.65
CA ILE A 11 -16.83 4.80 -8.85
C ILE A 11 -16.86 4.53 -10.35
N ILE A 12 -15.93 3.71 -10.83
CA ILE A 12 -15.98 3.14 -12.18
C ILE A 12 -16.70 1.79 -12.12
N LYS A 13 -17.76 1.63 -12.91
CA LYS A 13 -18.45 0.35 -13.06
C LYS A 13 -17.83 -0.43 -14.22
N LEU A 14 -17.25 -1.58 -13.91
CA LEU A 14 -16.74 -2.53 -14.89
C LEU A 14 -17.72 -3.70 -15.04
N LEU A 15 -17.85 -4.21 -16.27
CA LEU A 15 -18.70 -5.36 -16.59
C LEU A 15 -18.24 -6.61 -15.84
N GLU A 16 -16.93 -6.84 -15.80
CA GLU A 16 -16.30 -7.96 -15.11
C GLU A 16 -15.25 -7.48 -14.11
N PRO A 17 -14.98 -8.24 -13.04
CA PRO A 17 -13.95 -7.89 -12.07
C PRO A 17 -12.54 -8.11 -12.64
N PRO A 18 -11.72 -7.06 -12.85
CA PRO A 18 -10.34 -7.27 -13.27
C PRO A 18 -9.52 -7.90 -12.15
N SER A 19 -8.55 -8.74 -12.51
CA SER A 19 -7.63 -9.33 -11.52
C SER A 19 -6.49 -8.37 -11.17
N LYS A 20 -6.10 -7.49 -12.10
CA LYS A 20 -5.15 -6.39 -11.89
C LYS A 20 -5.61 -5.14 -12.64
N LEU A 21 -5.26 -3.98 -12.10
CA LEU A 21 -5.57 -2.69 -12.70
C LEU A 21 -4.46 -1.67 -12.45
N SER A 22 -4.39 -0.66 -13.31
CA SER A 22 -3.57 0.54 -13.12
C SER A 22 -4.40 1.78 -13.38
N ALA A 23 -4.39 2.71 -12.43
CA ALA A 23 -5.05 4.01 -12.57
C ALA A 23 -4.31 4.90 -13.58
N ARG A 24 -5.07 5.78 -14.26
CA ARG A 24 -4.56 6.81 -15.16
C ARG A 24 -4.83 8.21 -14.63
N SER A 25 -4.04 9.18 -15.06
CA SER A 25 -4.13 10.59 -14.67
C SER A 25 -5.42 11.26 -15.15
N ASP A 26 -5.98 10.78 -16.27
CA ASP A 26 -7.28 11.18 -16.82
C ASP A 26 -8.50 10.63 -16.03
N GLY A 27 -8.25 9.89 -14.94
CA GLY A 27 -9.27 9.25 -14.12
C GLY A 27 -9.79 7.93 -14.67
N GLY A 28 -9.26 7.45 -15.80
CA GLY A 28 -9.51 6.11 -16.33
C GLY A 28 -8.64 5.02 -15.69
N VAL A 29 -8.75 3.81 -16.24
CA VAL A 29 -7.97 2.64 -15.80
C VAL A 29 -7.55 1.74 -16.96
N TRP A 30 -6.38 1.14 -16.80
CA TRP A 30 -5.99 -0.09 -17.48
C TRP A 30 -6.40 -1.31 -16.66
N THR A 31 -6.87 -2.37 -17.30
CA THR A 31 -7.19 -3.66 -16.68
C THR A 31 -6.61 -4.81 -17.48
N ASN A 32 -6.28 -5.95 -16.84
CA ASN A 32 -5.78 -7.14 -17.53
C ASN A 32 -6.90 -8.06 -18.03
N TYR A 33 -6.54 -8.95 -18.96
CA TYR A 33 -7.39 -10.00 -19.56
C TYR A 33 -8.73 -9.59 -20.18
N PRO A 34 -8.71 -9.06 -21.42
CA PRO A 34 -7.56 -8.56 -22.17
C PRO A 34 -7.10 -7.19 -21.65
N LEU A 35 -5.90 -6.73 -22.06
CA LEU A 35 -5.46 -5.38 -21.71
C LEU A 35 -6.45 -4.34 -22.25
N SER A 36 -7.22 -3.72 -21.35
CA SER A 36 -8.35 -2.85 -21.70
C SER A 36 -8.22 -1.50 -21.00
N HIS A 37 -8.54 -0.43 -21.72
CA HIS A 37 -8.60 0.93 -21.19
C HIS A 37 -10.05 1.37 -21.06
N TYR A 38 -10.45 1.71 -19.83
CA TYR A 38 -11.74 2.33 -19.51
C TYR A 38 -11.53 3.80 -19.12
N ASP A 39 -12.39 4.69 -19.59
CA ASP A 39 -12.34 6.10 -19.17
C ASP A 39 -12.90 6.31 -17.76
N SER A 40 -12.84 7.56 -17.29
CA SER A 40 -13.36 7.96 -15.97
C SER A 40 -14.87 7.72 -15.75
N THR A 41 -15.63 7.39 -16.79
CA THR A 41 -17.05 7.01 -16.71
C THR A 41 -17.27 5.50 -16.70
N GLY A 42 -16.21 4.72 -16.93
CA GLY A 42 -16.26 3.27 -17.12
C GLY A 42 -16.60 2.82 -18.53
N ALA A 43 -16.58 3.73 -19.51
CA ALA A 43 -16.74 3.35 -20.90
C ALA A 43 -15.43 2.77 -21.44
N LEU A 44 -15.50 1.58 -22.06
CA LEU A 44 -14.37 0.97 -22.75
C LEU A 44 -13.93 1.86 -23.92
N LYS A 45 -12.70 2.35 -23.89
CA LYS A 45 -12.10 3.15 -24.97
C LYS A 45 -11.28 2.33 -25.93
N ARG A 46 -10.58 1.32 -25.41
CA ARG A 46 -9.62 0.53 -26.19
C ARG A 46 -9.43 -0.85 -25.59
N VAL A 47 -9.25 -1.82 -26.48
CA VAL A 47 -8.68 -3.12 -26.16
C VAL A 47 -7.37 -3.24 -26.93
N VAL A 48 -6.28 -3.55 -26.24
CA VAL A 48 -4.99 -3.83 -26.86
C VAL A 48 -4.92 -5.34 -27.08
N GLU A 49 -5.37 -5.75 -28.27
CA GLU A 49 -5.34 -7.14 -28.66
C GLU A 49 -3.89 -7.65 -28.74
N LYS A 50 -3.67 -8.94 -28.41
CA LYS A 50 -2.38 -9.66 -28.51
C LYS A 50 -1.33 -9.40 -27.42
N VAL A 51 -1.70 -8.81 -26.27
CA VAL A 51 -0.83 -8.75 -25.09
C VAL A 51 -1.36 -9.74 -24.02
N PRO A 52 -0.75 -10.94 -23.86
CA PRO A 52 -1.33 -12.05 -23.08
C PRO A 52 -1.06 -12.00 -21.56
N GLY A 53 -0.82 -10.83 -20.97
CA GLY A 53 -0.31 -10.77 -19.59
C GLY A 53 -1.33 -10.88 -18.47
N VAL A 54 -0.87 -11.53 -17.40
CA VAL A 54 -1.55 -11.71 -16.09
C VAL A 54 -1.24 -10.57 -15.14
N GLU A 55 -0.08 -9.94 -15.27
CA GLU A 55 0.37 -8.89 -14.36
C GLU A 55 0.48 -7.55 -15.07
N ILE A 56 0.09 -6.48 -14.37
CA ILE A 56 0.18 -5.11 -14.86
C ILE A 56 0.91 -4.26 -13.83
N VAL A 57 1.89 -3.48 -14.30
CA VAL A 57 2.57 -2.46 -13.51
C VAL A 57 2.41 -1.11 -14.20
N GLY A 58 1.75 -0.17 -13.54
CA GLY A 58 1.63 1.21 -13.99
C GLY A 58 2.93 1.99 -13.87
N VAL A 59 3.26 2.76 -14.91
CA VAL A 59 4.46 3.61 -15.00
C VAL A 59 4.05 5.07 -15.29
N GLU A 60 5.03 5.97 -15.35
CA GLU A 60 4.79 7.37 -15.71
C GLU A 60 4.07 7.54 -17.06
N GLN A 61 3.37 8.67 -17.20
CA GLN A 61 2.63 9.06 -18.42
C GLN A 61 1.53 8.06 -18.81
N ASP A 62 0.83 7.49 -17.83
CA ASP A 62 -0.32 6.58 -18.03
C ASP A 62 0.00 5.32 -18.86
N ALA A 63 1.28 5.00 -19.00
CA ALA A 63 1.75 3.77 -19.63
C ALA A 63 1.72 2.60 -18.63
N VAL A 64 1.80 1.39 -19.16
CA VAL A 64 1.83 0.16 -18.36
C VAL A 64 2.82 -0.84 -18.93
N TRP A 65 3.39 -1.63 -18.04
CA TRP A 65 4.02 -2.89 -18.39
C TRP A 65 3.06 -4.04 -18.12
N VAL A 66 3.02 -4.97 -19.06
CA VAL A 66 2.18 -6.17 -18.99
C VAL A 66 3.09 -7.38 -19.04
N MET A 67 2.88 -8.35 -18.16
CA MET A 67 3.75 -9.53 -18.04
C MET A 67 2.93 -10.82 -18.00
N ASP A 68 3.45 -11.87 -18.63
CA ASP A 68 2.81 -13.19 -18.68
C ASP A 68 3.56 -14.24 -17.84
N LEU A 69 3.01 -15.45 -17.84
CA LEU A 69 3.56 -16.59 -17.09
C LEU A 69 4.82 -17.18 -17.75
N ASP A 70 5.08 -16.87 -19.03
CA ASP A 70 6.27 -17.28 -19.78
C ASP A 70 7.45 -16.31 -19.58
N LEU A 71 7.34 -15.44 -18.56
CA LEU A 71 8.36 -14.46 -18.19
C LEU A 71 8.69 -13.51 -19.35
N GLN A 72 7.67 -13.11 -20.10
CA GLN A 72 7.76 -12.04 -21.09
C GLN A 72 7.09 -10.78 -20.58
N ALA A 73 7.60 -9.63 -21.03
CA ALA A 73 7.07 -8.32 -20.72
C ALA A 73 6.82 -7.49 -21.99
N TRP A 74 5.72 -6.75 -22.01
CA TRP A 74 5.35 -5.78 -23.03
C TRP A 74 5.19 -4.41 -22.41
N PHE A 75 5.77 -3.40 -23.05
CA PHE A 75 5.49 -2.00 -22.72
C PHE A 75 4.33 -1.51 -23.57
N VAL A 76 3.34 -0.87 -22.94
CA VAL A 76 2.18 -0.29 -23.61
C VAL A 76 2.07 1.17 -23.18
N ASN A 77 2.17 2.11 -24.13
CA ASN A 77 2.05 3.53 -23.80
C ASN A 77 0.58 3.95 -23.56
N ALA A 78 0.37 5.23 -23.21
CA ALA A 78 -0.96 5.77 -22.93
C ALA A 78 -1.94 5.60 -24.11
N GLU A 79 -1.42 5.66 -25.34
CA GLU A 79 -2.13 5.50 -26.60
C GLU A 79 -2.39 4.04 -26.96
N GLY A 80 -1.83 3.06 -26.23
CA GLY A 80 -2.00 1.63 -26.47
C GLY A 80 -1.05 1.05 -27.52
N GLU A 81 0.02 1.76 -27.89
CA GLU A 81 1.09 1.23 -28.73
C GLU A 81 1.96 0.27 -27.93
N VAL A 82 2.29 -0.87 -28.53
CA VAL A 82 2.95 -1.99 -27.85
C VAL A 82 4.39 -2.13 -28.31
N ARG A 83 5.30 -2.38 -27.37
CA ARG A 83 6.70 -2.77 -27.60
C ARG A 83 7.02 -4.06 -26.83
N GLY A 84 7.85 -4.92 -27.41
CA GLY A 84 8.16 -6.26 -26.89
C GLY A 84 7.62 -7.39 -27.80
N PRO A 85 7.58 -8.65 -27.31
CA PRO A 85 7.93 -9.08 -25.95
C PRO A 85 9.42 -8.96 -25.64
N TYR A 86 9.74 -8.78 -24.37
CA TYR A 86 11.09 -8.82 -23.83
C TYR A 86 11.20 -9.86 -22.71
N PRO A 87 12.29 -10.63 -22.62
CA PRO A 87 12.50 -11.56 -21.52
C PRO A 87 12.63 -10.85 -20.16
N TRP A 88 11.76 -11.20 -19.21
CA TRP A 88 11.64 -10.55 -17.91
C TRP A 88 11.25 -11.52 -16.79
N GLY A 89 12.22 -11.82 -15.90
CA GLY A 89 12.01 -12.73 -14.78
C GLY A 89 11.40 -12.10 -13.53
N GLY A 90 11.24 -10.77 -13.48
CA GLY A 90 10.73 -10.08 -12.28
C GLY A 90 9.26 -10.37 -11.99
N PHE A 91 8.43 -10.49 -13.04
CA PHE A 91 7.01 -10.84 -12.97
C PHE A 91 6.27 -10.09 -11.82
N ALA A 92 5.67 -10.80 -10.86
CA ALA A 92 4.95 -10.23 -9.72
C ALA A 92 5.82 -9.45 -8.71
N ALA A 93 7.15 -9.58 -8.78
CA ALA A 93 8.10 -8.80 -7.97
C ALA A 93 8.53 -7.48 -8.64
N SER A 94 7.95 -7.16 -9.79
CA SER A 94 8.27 -5.95 -10.55
C SER A 94 7.62 -4.73 -9.95
N VAL A 95 8.38 -3.63 -9.92
CA VAL A 95 7.88 -2.30 -9.60
C VAL A 95 8.23 -1.35 -10.72
N ALA A 96 7.50 -0.26 -10.84
CA ALA A 96 7.83 0.77 -11.80
C ALA A 96 8.92 1.72 -11.29
N SER A 97 9.72 2.23 -12.23
CA SER A 97 10.68 3.31 -12.05
C SER A 97 10.67 4.17 -13.32
N LYS A 98 10.07 5.36 -13.25
CA LYS A 98 9.75 6.18 -14.43
C LYS A 98 8.92 5.36 -15.44
N GLN A 99 9.45 5.11 -16.64
CA GLN A 99 8.85 4.25 -17.66
C GLN A 99 9.37 2.80 -17.66
N ALA A 100 10.35 2.47 -16.82
CA ALA A 100 10.91 1.12 -16.72
C ALA A 100 10.16 0.27 -15.69
N ILE A 101 10.26 -1.06 -15.82
CA ILE A 101 10.01 -1.99 -14.71
C ILE A 101 11.33 -2.46 -14.13
N CYS A 102 11.37 -2.59 -12.81
CA CYS A 102 12.55 -2.98 -12.05
C CYS A 102 12.20 -4.08 -11.05
N HIS A 103 13.13 -4.99 -10.79
CA HIS A 103 13.01 -5.96 -9.70
C HIS A 103 14.34 -6.15 -8.98
N LEU A 104 14.28 -6.61 -7.74
CA LEU A 104 15.48 -6.93 -6.98
C LEU A 104 15.98 -8.33 -7.35
N ASN A 105 17.14 -8.42 -8.00
CA ASN A 105 17.78 -9.70 -8.25
C ASN A 105 18.39 -10.23 -6.93
N ARG A 106 17.83 -11.32 -6.39
CA ARG A 106 18.30 -11.92 -5.12
C ARG A 106 19.54 -12.79 -5.29
N ASP A 107 19.76 -13.33 -6.48
CA ASP A 107 20.89 -14.21 -6.80
C ASP A 107 22.19 -13.43 -7.02
N ALA A 108 22.08 -12.15 -7.39
CA ALA A 108 23.18 -11.21 -7.50
C ALA A 108 23.05 -10.10 -6.46
N ILE A 109 23.81 -10.22 -5.36
CA ILE A 109 23.87 -9.22 -4.28
C ILE A 109 23.97 -7.79 -4.87
N ARG A 110 22.95 -6.96 -4.61
CA ARG A 110 22.88 -5.50 -4.90
C ARG A 110 22.67 -5.06 -6.36
N ARG A 111 22.08 -5.88 -7.23
CA ARG A 111 21.67 -5.42 -8.56
C ARG A 111 20.15 -5.33 -8.65
N VAL A 112 19.64 -4.11 -8.80
CA VAL A 112 18.31 -3.91 -9.38
C VAL A 112 18.47 -4.20 -10.87
N GLU A 113 17.66 -5.08 -11.41
CA GLU A 113 17.54 -5.22 -12.86
C GLU A 113 16.34 -4.38 -13.28
N CYS A 114 16.53 -3.48 -14.23
CA CYS A 114 15.47 -2.66 -14.82
C CYS A 114 15.39 -2.91 -16.32
N LEU A 115 14.18 -3.03 -16.85
CA LEU A 115 13.89 -3.16 -18.27
C LEU A 115 13.24 -1.87 -18.77
N GLU A 116 13.88 -1.24 -19.74
CA GLU A 116 13.44 -0.01 -20.37
C GLU A 116 12.45 -0.28 -21.52
N PRO A 117 11.62 0.70 -21.93
CA PRO A 117 10.65 0.54 -23.02
C PRO A 117 11.23 0.15 -24.38
N ASP A 118 12.55 0.27 -24.58
CA ASP A 118 13.25 -0.15 -25.79
C ASP A 118 13.81 -1.58 -25.70
N GLY A 119 13.55 -2.28 -24.59
CA GLY A 119 14.02 -3.64 -24.32
C GLY A 119 15.41 -3.72 -23.72
N LYS A 120 16.11 -2.60 -23.54
CA LYS A 120 17.44 -2.61 -22.92
C LYS A 120 17.32 -2.84 -21.43
N LYS A 121 18.20 -3.71 -20.91
CA LYS A 121 18.35 -3.95 -19.48
C LYS A 121 19.39 -3.01 -18.90
N ARG A 122 19.06 -2.39 -17.78
CA ARG A 122 19.98 -1.62 -16.95
C ARG A 122 20.12 -2.31 -15.60
N TYR A 123 21.32 -2.21 -15.04
CA TYR A 123 21.62 -2.78 -13.73
C TYR A 123 22.12 -1.68 -12.79
N PRO A 124 21.24 -0.78 -12.31
CA PRO A 124 21.63 0.21 -11.31
C PRO A 124 22.30 -0.48 -10.12
N LEU A 125 23.54 -0.05 -9.83
CA LEU A 125 24.28 -0.52 -8.67
C LEU A 125 23.74 0.20 -7.44
N LEU A 126 23.16 -0.58 -6.53
CA LEU A 126 22.75 -0.05 -5.25
C LEU A 126 23.98 0.11 -4.37
N SER A 127 24.32 1.36 -4.02
CA SER A 127 25.24 1.65 -2.90
C SER A 127 24.54 1.42 -1.56
N LEU A 128 23.78 0.32 -1.44
CA LEU A 128 23.01 -0.05 -0.25
C LEU A 128 23.73 -1.17 0.52
N PRO A 129 23.48 -1.31 1.83
CA PRO A 129 23.97 -2.43 2.63
C PRO A 129 23.57 -3.79 2.03
N ARG A 130 24.25 -4.84 2.47
CA ARG A 130 24.19 -6.17 1.84
C ARG A 130 22.82 -6.87 1.97
N GLU A 131 22.02 -6.46 2.95
CA GLU A 131 20.73 -7.07 3.25
C GLU A 131 19.60 -6.03 3.14
N LEU A 132 18.69 -6.27 2.20
CA LEU A 132 17.42 -5.56 2.10
C LEU A 132 16.33 -6.44 2.71
N ARG A 133 15.52 -5.88 3.60
CA ARG A 133 14.34 -6.56 4.16
C ARG A 133 13.10 -6.24 3.33
N GLY A 134 12.22 -7.22 3.14
CA GLY A 134 10.95 -7.04 2.41
C GLY A 134 11.08 -7.08 0.88
N GLY A 135 9.94 -6.94 0.19
CA GLY A 135 9.86 -6.81 -1.26
C GLY A 135 10.09 -5.38 -1.71
N LEU A 136 10.64 -5.19 -2.90
CA LEU A 136 10.76 -3.86 -3.52
C LEU A 136 9.35 -3.32 -3.80
N LEU A 137 9.08 -2.08 -3.36
CA LEU A 137 7.82 -1.36 -3.62
C LEU A 137 8.00 -0.18 -4.57
N SER A 138 9.15 0.50 -4.52
CA SER A 138 9.49 1.59 -5.43
C SER A 138 11.00 1.78 -5.52
N PHE A 139 11.47 2.22 -6.70
CA PHE A 139 12.87 2.52 -6.97
C PHE A 139 13.00 3.81 -7.80
N SER A 140 13.80 4.76 -7.32
CA SER A 140 14.09 6.01 -8.05
C SER A 140 15.40 6.63 -7.58
N ASN A 141 16.30 6.99 -8.50
CA ASN A 141 17.52 7.77 -8.22
C ASN A 141 18.30 7.31 -6.96
N ASP A 142 18.68 6.02 -6.93
CA ASP A 142 19.39 5.36 -5.79
C ASP A 142 18.63 5.31 -4.46
N ARG A 143 17.31 5.60 -4.49
CA ARG A 143 16.40 5.47 -3.36
C ARG A 143 15.50 4.29 -3.58
N LEU A 144 15.23 3.58 -2.49
CA LEU A 144 14.53 2.31 -2.55
C LEU A 144 13.55 2.24 -1.39
N LEU A 145 12.28 1.99 -1.71
CA LEU A 145 11.26 1.67 -0.72
C LEU A 145 11.04 0.17 -0.78
N THR A 146 11.24 -0.51 0.35
CA THR A 146 10.80 -1.90 0.51
C THR A 146 9.67 -2.01 1.51
N GLY A 147 8.86 -3.06 1.37
CA GLY A 147 7.78 -3.38 2.29
C GLY A 147 7.84 -4.84 2.73
N ASP A 148 7.66 -5.07 4.02
CA ASP A 148 7.24 -6.35 4.55
C ASP A 148 5.73 -6.36 4.68
N ILE A 149 5.09 -7.05 3.74
CA ILE A 149 3.64 -7.20 3.61
C ILE A 149 3.04 -7.89 4.85
N THR A 150 3.79 -8.80 5.50
CA THR A 150 3.31 -9.52 6.68
C THR A 150 3.45 -8.72 7.98
N GLY A 151 4.49 -7.89 8.08
CA GLY A 151 4.83 -7.13 9.28
C GLY A 151 4.49 -5.64 9.24
N GLY A 152 3.77 -5.18 8.21
CA GLY A 152 3.35 -3.77 8.08
C GLY A 152 4.50 -2.77 7.94
N SER A 153 5.73 -3.25 7.69
CA SER A 153 6.94 -2.45 7.84
C SER A 153 7.44 -1.95 6.49
N LEU A 154 7.61 -0.64 6.38
CA LEU A 154 8.16 0.06 5.25
C LEU A 154 9.58 0.53 5.58
N ASN A 155 10.51 0.27 4.69
CA ASN A 155 11.91 0.64 4.85
C ASN A 155 12.34 1.50 3.67
N TYR A 156 12.84 2.68 3.97
CA TYR A 156 13.38 3.61 2.99
C TYR A 156 14.90 3.59 3.05
N TYR A 157 15.52 3.25 1.93
CA TYR A 157 16.96 3.17 1.78
C TYR A 157 17.47 4.28 0.84
N ASN A 158 18.63 4.83 1.17
CA ASN A 158 19.42 5.73 0.34
C ASN A 158 20.89 5.29 0.36
N THR A 159 21.79 6.03 -0.30
CA THR A 159 23.23 5.70 -0.40
C THR A 159 23.95 5.51 0.95
N GLY A 160 23.41 6.00 2.07
CA GLY A 160 23.94 5.78 3.42
C GLY A 160 23.42 4.52 4.12
N GLY A 161 22.48 3.79 3.51
CA GLY A 161 21.82 2.61 4.07
C GLY A 161 20.35 2.83 4.40
N LEU A 162 19.86 2.17 5.45
CA LEU A 162 18.49 2.38 5.92
C LEU A 162 18.37 3.80 6.47
N ALA A 163 17.65 4.65 5.75
CA ALA A 163 17.51 6.06 6.07
C ALA A 163 16.29 6.33 6.95
N ALA A 164 15.20 5.57 6.73
CA ALA A 164 14.02 5.65 7.58
C ALA A 164 13.27 4.31 7.61
N LYS A 165 12.54 4.08 8.71
CA LYS A 165 11.62 2.95 8.87
C LYS A 165 10.29 3.48 9.37
N LEU A 166 9.21 2.96 8.82
CA LEU A 166 7.85 3.21 9.26
C LEU A 166 7.15 1.86 9.43
N THR A 167 6.50 1.63 10.56
CA THR A 167 5.69 0.44 10.77
C THR A 167 4.23 0.87 10.87
N ILE A 168 3.45 0.50 9.86
CA ILE A 168 2.00 0.71 9.85
C ILE A 168 1.39 -0.36 10.75
N GLU A 169 0.69 0.09 11.78
CA GLU A 169 -0.02 -0.75 12.73
C GLU A 169 -1.40 -1.08 12.18
N ASN A 170 -2.15 -0.03 11.83
CA ASN A 170 -3.48 -0.20 11.28
C ASN A 170 -3.91 0.97 10.36
N ALA A 171 -5.01 0.82 9.64
CA ALA A 171 -5.61 1.87 8.81
C ALA A 171 -7.10 1.62 8.61
N GLY A 172 -7.89 2.68 8.40
CA GLY A 172 -9.34 2.58 8.29
C GLY A 172 -10.02 3.87 7.88
N ILE A 173 -11.36 3.88 7.97
CA ILE A 173 -12.20 5.03 7.67
C ILE A 173 -13.00 5.41 8.92
N THR A 174 -12.98 6.69 9.26
CA THR A 174 -13.77 7.26 10.36
C THR A 174 -15.27 7.29 10.01
N PRO A 175 -16.18 7.46 10.98
CA PRO A 175 -17.61 7.65 10.70
C PRO A 175 -17.94 8.85 9.81
N THR A 176 -17.08 9.87 9.76
CA THR A 176 -17.23 11.06 8.89
C THR A 176 -16.76 10.82 7.46
N GLY A 177 -16.11 9.68 7.19
CA GLY A 177 -15.58 9.33 5.87
C GLY A 177 -14.10 9.69 5.66
N ASP A 178 -13.44 10.27 6.66
CA ASP A 178 -12.00 10.53 6.61
C ASP A 178 -11.19 9.23 6.76
N ALA A 179 -10.09 9.11 6.01
CA ALA A 179 -9.16 8.00 6.17
C ALA A 179 -8.22 8.24 7.35
N PHE A 180 -7.86 7.19 8.08
CA PHE A 180 -6.82 7.22 9.10
C PHE A 180 -5.77 6.14 8.86
N VAL A 181 -4.54 6.42 9.26
CA VAL A 181 -3.43 5.45 9.33
C VAL A 181 -2.79 5.58 10.71
N SER A 182 -2.65 4.46 11.39
CA SER A 182 -1.89 4.34 12.63
C SER A 182 -0.49 3.79 12.35
N VAL A 183 0.52 4.46 12.91
CA VAL A 183 1.93 4.11 12.75
C VAL A 183 2.58 3.94 14.12
N ILE A 184 3.33 2.86 14.28
CA ILE A 184 4.12 2.62 15.50
C ILE A 184 5.25 3.65 15.56
N VAL A 185 5.31 4.41 16.65
CA VAL A 185 6.37 5.37 16.92
C VAL A 185 7.48 4.71 17.75
N ASP A 186 7.07 3.98 18.78
CA ASP A 186 7.94 3.22 19.67
C ASP A 186 7.18 2.01 20.25
N ASP A 187 7.78 1.29 21.19
CA ASP A 187 7.15 0.11 21.78
C ASP A 187 5.86 0.39 22.56
N LYS A 188 5.61 1.66 22.92
CA LYS A 188 4.53 2.07 23.82
C LYS A 188 3.47 2.93 23.16
N SER A 189 3.76 3.50 22.00
CA SER A 189 2.90 4.51 21.38
C SER A 189 2.77 4.37 19.87
N ALA A 190 1.61 4.81 19.39
CA ALA A 190 1.32 4.96 17.97
C ALA A 190 0.82 6.37 17.67
N ASP A 191 1.20 6.90 16.52
CA ASP A 191 0.61 8.11 15.96
C ASP A 191 -0.53 7.71 15.03
N VAL A 192 -1.65 8.40 15.15
CA VAL A 192 -2.84 8.23 14.31
C VAL A 192 -2.98 9.49 13.46
N CYS A 193 -2.73 9.35 12.17
CA CYS A 193 -2.80 10.42 11.17
C CYS A 193 -4.12 10.33 10.41
N VAL A 194 -4.89 11.41 10.35
CA VAL A 194 -6.19 11.47 9.67
C VAL A 194 -6.11 12.37 8.43
N SER A 195 -6.85 12.04 7.37
CA SER A 195 -6.82 12.76 6.10
C SER A 195 -7.27 14.22 6.18
N ASN A 196 -7.99 14.59 7.23
CA ASN A 196 -8.37 15.98 7.52
C ASN A 196 -7.21 16.82 8.11
N GLY A 197 -6.03 16.22 8.29
CA GLY A 197 -4.82 16.87 8.79
C GLY A 197 -4.63 16.76 10.30
N THR A 198 -5.55 16.13 11.04
CA THR A 198 -5.35 15.89 12.46
C THR A 198 -4.37 14.74 12.70
N THR A 199 -3.61 14.85 13.78
CA THR A 199 -2.74 13.78 14.25
C THR A 199 -2.83 13.71 15.76
N GLN A 200 -2.91 12.50 16.28
CA GLN A 200 -2.96 12.24 17.73
C GLN A 200 -2.07 11.07 18.07
N ARG A 201 -1.39 11.16 19.22
CA ARG A 201 -0.60 10.07 19.77
C ARG A 201 -1.40 9.33 20.81
N VAL A 202 -1.39 8.00 20.74
CA VAL A 202 -2.05 7.13 21.71
C VAL A 202 -1.07 6.11 22.28
N PHE A 203 -1.27 5.75 23.55
CA PHE A 203 -0.51 4.67 24.17
C PHE A 203 -1.14 3.32 23.83
N ILE A 204 -0.28 2.41 23.40
CA ILE A 204 -0.63 1.05 22.94
C ILE A 204 0.00 -0.04 23.81
N GLU A 205 0.92 0.29 24.72
CA GLU A 205 1.40 -0.65 25.74
C GLU A 205 0.62 -0.45 27.03
N TYR A 206 0.15 -1.55 27.62
CA TYR A 206 -0.60 -1.53 28.87
C TYR A 206 -0.06 -2.56 29.85
N ASP A 207 0.38 -2.07 31.01
CA ASP A 207 0.81 -2.90 32.13
C ASP A 207 -0.38 -3.27 33.01
N ASP A 208 -0.69 -4.57 33.09
CA ASP A 208 -1.54 -5.13 34.15
C ASP A 208 -0.86 -6.34 34.79
N PRO A 209 0.13 -6.10 35.68
CA PRO A 209 0.89 -7.16 36.32
C PRO A 209 0.02 -8.10 37.18
N SER A 210 -1.21 -7.72 37.50
CA SER A 210 -2.16 -8.55 38.25
C SER A 210 -2.78 -9.66 37.40
N ARG A 211 -2.84 -9.48 36.07
CA ARG A 211 -3.43 -10.45 35.12
C ARG A 211 -2.42 -11.01 34.13
N PHE A 212 -1.42 -10.23 33.74
CA PHE A 212 -0.43 -10.60 32.74
C PHE A 212 0.98 -10.30 33.24
N PRO A 213 1.92 -11.27 33.18
CA PRO A 213 3.30 -11.06 33.62
C PRO A 213 4.13 -10.21 32.64
N ILE A 214 3.56 -9.80 31.50
CA ILE A 214 4.22 -9.05 30.43
C ILE A 214 3.26 -7.93 29.97
N PRO A 215 3.77 -6.71 29.68
CA PRO A 215 2.97 -5.64 29.10
C PRO A 215 2.20 -6.12 27.86
N LEU A 216 0.91 -5.80 27.79
CA LEU A 216 0.07 -6.10 26.63
C LEU A 216 0.23 -5.02 25.58
N LYS A 217 0.38 -5.41 24.31
CA LYS A 217 0.27 -4.48 23.18
C LYS A 217 -1.15 -4.50 22.63
N LEU A 218 -1.79 -3.33 22.64
CA LEU A 218 -3.07 -3.03 22.02
C LEU A 218 -2.82 -2.45 20.62
N GLY A 219 -3.83 -2.50 19.76
CA GLY A 219 -3.78 -1.90 18.43
C GLY A 219 -4.87 -0.86 18.21
N VAL A 220 -4.64 0.14 17.35
CA VAL A 220 -5.66 1.14 17.02
C VAL A 220 -6.77 0.46 16.21
N ALA A 221 -7.96 0.38 16.78
CA ALA A 221 -9.10 -0.26 16.15
C ALA A 221 -10.01 0.73 15.40
N ALA A 222 -10.18 1.95 15.93
CA ALA A 222 -11.09 2.94 15.36
C ALA A 222 -10.73 4.38 15.76
N VAL A 223 -11.23 5.34 14.97
CA VAL A 223 -11.09 6.78 15.20
C VAL A 223 -12.43 7.47 14.99
N GLU A 224 -12.86 8.29 15.97
CA GLU A 224 -14.13 9.01 15.97
C GLU A 224 -13.92 10.47 16.40
N GLY A 225 -13.75 11.38 15.45
CA GLY A 225 -13.44 12.77 15.75
C GLY A 225 -12.10 12.89 16.48
N ASP A 226 -12.12 13.35 17.73
CA ASP A 226 -10.95 13.44 18.62
C ASP A 226 -10.75 12.20 19.50
N ARG A 227 -11.55 11.14 19.29
CA ARG A 227 -11.49 9.89 20.05
C ARG A 227 -10.76 8.80 19.27
N THR A 228 -9.98 7.99 19.97
CA THR A 228 -9.32 6.79 19.41
C THR A 228 -9.62 5.59 20.26
N LEU A 229 -10.06 4.50 19.64
CA LEU A 229 -10.17 3.20 20.30
C LEU A 229 -8.91 2.41 20.04
N VAL A 230 -8.23 1.98 21.11
CA VAL A 230 -7.25 0.91 21.04
C VAL A 230 -7.82 -0.35 21.68
N TYR A 231 -7.50 -1.50 21.10
CA TYR A 231 -8.02 -2.80 21.51
C TYR A 231 -6.99 -3.91 21.30
N GLY A 232 -6.95 -4.87 22.23
CA GLY A 232 -6.16 -6.08 22.13
C GLY A 232 -6.42 -7.01 23.31
N PHE A 233 -6.34 -8.31 23.08
CA PHE A 233 -6.63 -9.34 24.09
C PHE A 233 -8.02 -9.14 24.73
N ASP A 234 -8.10 -8.98 26.04
CA ASP A 234 -9.32 -8.76 26.81
C ASP A 234 -9.51 -7.29 27.21
N ARG A 235 -8.83 -6.33 26.56
CA ARG A 235 -8.86 -4.92 26.97
C ARG A 235 -9.05 -3.97 25.79
N ALA A 236 -9.83 -2.92 26.04
CA ALA A 236 -9.98 -1.79 25.16
C ALA A 236 -9.94 -0.47 25.94
N VAL A 237 -9.41 0.56 25.28
CA VAL A 237 -9.29 1.90 25.83
C VAL A 237 -9.75 2.91 24.78
N TRP A 238 -10.69 3.77 25.16
CA TRP A 238 -11.00 4.99 24.42
C TRP A 238 -10.10 6.11 24.95
N TYR A 239 -9.34 6.71 24.05
CA TYR A 239 -8.66 7.97 24.25
C TYR A 239 -9.50 9.11 23.71
N LYS A 240 -9.39 10.29 24.34
CA LYS A 240 -9.82 11.58 23.79
C LYS A 240 -8.60 12.49 23.75
N GLY A 241 -8.02 12.68 22.56
CA GLY A 241 -6.66 13.19 22.42
C GLY A 241 -5.65 12.26 23.09
N ASP A 242 -4.84 12.79 24.01
CA ASP A 242 -3.79 12.07 24.74
C ASP A 242 -4.27 11.46 26.08
N ARG A 243 -5.55 11.65 26.44
CA ARG A 243 -6.11 11.23 27.74
C ARG A 243 -7.00 10.01 27.61
N VAL A 244 -6.87 9.10 28.58
CA VAL A 244 -7.81 7.99 28.74
C VAL A 244 -9.18 8.54 29.12
N GLU A 245 -10.16 8.29 28.26
CA GLU A 245 -11.57 8.59 28.51
C GLU A 245 -12.26 7.41 29.22
N LYS A 246 -12.04 6.20 28.71
CA LYS A 246 -12.68 4.97 29.22
C LYS A 246 -11.76 3.78 29.02
N THR A 247 -11.60 2.95 30.05
CA THR A 247 -10.97 1.62 29.95
C THR A 247 -12.00 0.56 30.30
N PHE A 248 -12.02 -0.55 29.56
CA PHE A 248 -12.96 -1.64 29.81
C PHE A 248 -12.40 -2.99 29.40
N VAL A 249 -12.89 -4.03 30.08
CA VAL A 249 -12.60 -5.44 29.75
C VAL A 249 -13.51 -5.86 28.61
N VAL A 250 -12.96 -6.61 27.67
CA VAL A 250 -13.63 -7.07 26.46
C VAL A 250 -14.02 -8.52 26.63
N ASP A 251 -15.32 -8.76 26.72
CA ASP A 251 -15.93 -10.07 26.48
C ASP A 251 -16.59 -10.09 25.09
N ASP A 252 -17.20 -11.22 24.71
CA ASP A 252 -17.86 -11.37 23.41
C ASP A 252 -18.99 -10.35 23.18
N ASN A 253 -19.73 -9.99 24.23
CA ASN A 253 -20.85 -9.06 24.11
C ASN A 253 -20.35 -7.63 23.90
N VAL A 254 -19.34 -7.22 24.68
CA VAL A 254 -18.65 -5.94 24.53
C VAL A 254 -17.97 -5.86 23.17
N TYR A 255 -17.28 -6.91 22.73
CA TYR A 255 -16.63 -6.93 21.42
C TYR A 255 -17.64 -6.68 20.30
N ARG A 256 -18.76 -7.41 20.30
CA ARG A 256 -19.79 -7.27 19.25
C ARG A 256 -20.47 -5.90 19.24
N LYS A 257 -20.59 -5.24 20.39
CA LYS A 257 -21.34 -3.98 20.53
C LYS A 257 -20.46 -2.74 20.44
N ASP A 258 -19.28 -2.76 21.07
CA ASP A 258 -18.46 -1.57 21.31
C ASP A 258 -17.18 -1.54 20.45
N ILE A 259 -16.78 -2.67 19.85
CA ILE A 259 -15.53 -2.78 19.07
C ILE A 259 -15.82 -3.11 17.61
N PHE A 260 -16.42 -4.27 17.35
CA PHE A 260 -16.66 -4.78 16.00
C PHE A 260 -17.34 -3.76 15.06
N PRO A 261 -18.35 -2.98 15.49
CA PRO A 261 -19.00 -2.00 14.62
C PRO A 261 -18.12 -0.83 14.16
N HIS A 262 -16.94 -0.68 14.76
CA HIS A 262 -15.99 0.40 14.46
C HIS A 262 -14.63 -0.12 13.98
N HIS A 263 -14.36 -1.41 14.17
CA HIS A 263 -13.04 -2.00 14.06
C HIS A 263 -12.57 -2.16 12.61
N TRP A 264 -11.56 -1.38 12.24
CA TRP A 264 -10.83 -1.55 11.00
C TRP A 264 -9.61 -2.42 11.19
N ARG A 265 -9.22 -3.14 10.14
CA ARG A 265 -8.04 -3.99 10.11
C ARG A 265 -7.42 -3.94 8.74
N THR A 266 -6.19 -3.46 8.68
CA THR A 266 -5.35 -3.54 7.47
C THR A 266 -5.18 -5.00 7.11
N SER A 267 -5.57 -5.35 5.89
CA SER A 267 -5.17 -6.64 5.34
C SER A 267 -3.67 -6.58 5.11
N THR A 268 -2.94 -7.63 5.50
CA THR A 268 -1.50 -7.78 5.25
C THR A 268 -1.22 -8.03 3.76
N ASN A 269 -1.78 -7.21 2.88
CA ASN A 269 -1.58 -7.21 1.44
C ASN A 269 -1.46 -5.74 1.01
N PHE A 270 -0.25 -5.18 1.08
CA PHE A 270 0.01 -3.91 0.40
C PHE A 270 -0.05 -4.16 -1.10
N VAL A 271 -0.99 -3.51 -1.78
CA VAL A 271 -0.99 -3.46 -3.24
C VAL A 271 -0.06 -2.32 -3.63
N THR A 272 0.81 -2.58 -4.60
CA THR A 272 1.92 -1.73 -5.03
C THR A 272 1.60 -0.25 -5.16
N ALA A 273 2.61 0.55 -4.81
CA ALA A 273 2.65 2.00 -4.96
C ALA A 273 2.47 2.41 -6.43
N ASN A 274 1.74 3.50 -6.69
CA ASN A 274 1.90 4.17 -7.98
C ASN A 274 3.30 4.82 -7.97
N SER A 275 4.14 4.39 -8.91
CA SER A 275 5.59 4.57 -8.86
C SER A 275 6.09 6.01 -9.03
N SER A 276 5.27 6.90 -9.60
CA SER A 276 5.72 8.23 -10.01
C SER A 276 5.75 9.26 -8.88
N ASP A 277 4.92 9.10 -7.84
CA ASP A 277 4.84 10.06 -6.72
C ASP A 277 5.11 9.46 -5.34
N GLY A 278 5.48 8.17 -5.27
CA GLY A 278 5.79 7.48 -4.01
C GLY A 278 4.57 7.18 -3.13
N THR A 279 3.34 7.23 -3.68
CA THR A 279 2.12 6.89 -2.93
C THR A 279 2.02 5.39 -2.71
N ILE A 280 1.92 4.97 -1.45
CA ILE A 280 1.72 3.60 -0.99
C ILE A 280 0.22 3.34 -0.87
N ILE A 281 -0.25 2.20 -1.38
CA ILE A 281 -1.67 1.82 -1.30
C ILE A 281 -1.86 0.76 -0.21
N LEU A 282 -2.71 1.08 0.76
CA LEU A 282 -3.08 0.19 1.87
C LEU A 282 -4.48 -0.37 1.61
N SER A 283 -4.64 -1.68 1.70
CA SER A 283 -5.96 -2.31 1.69
C SER A 283 -6.39 -2.66 3.11
N THR A 284 -7.56 -2.18 3.52
CA THR A 284 -8.11 -2.40 4.86
C THR A 284 -9.54 -2.89 4.78
N SER A 285 -9.94 -3.66 5.78
CA SER A 285 -11.28 -4.22 5.94
C SER A 285 -11.87 -3.77 7.27
N GLY A 286 -13.17 -3.52 7.30
CA GLY A 286 -13.84 -3.04 8.49
C GLY A 286 -15.34 -3.31 8.46
N PRO A 287 -16.10 -2.73 9.40
CA PRO A 287 -17.53 -2.99 9.58
C PRO A 287 -18.38 -2.61 8.36
N THR A 288 -17.92 -1.67 7.54
CA THR A 288 -18.65 -1.17 6.36
C THR A 288 -18.13 -1.74 5.03
N GLY A 289 -17.13 -2.64 5.07
CA GLY A 289 -16.57 -3.28 3.87
C GLY A 289 -15.05 -3.13 3.77
N MET A 290 -14.55 -3.01 2.54
CA MET A 290 -13.13 -2.80 2.25
C MET A 290 -12.87 -1.36 1.83
N ALA A 291 -11.74 -0.80 2.24
CA ALA A 291 -11.25 0.49 1.80
C ALA A 291 -9.83 0.40 1.25
N ILE A 292 -9.52 1.29 0.31
CA ILE A 292 -8.19 1.45 -0.28
C ILE A 292 -7.70 2.85 0.08
N ILE A 293 -6.59 2.94 0.81
CA ILE A 293 -6.07 4.20 1.36
C ILE A 293 -4.72 4.48 0.70
N GLY A 294 -4.62 5.64 0.05
CA GLY A 294 -3.36 6.15 -0.48
C GLY A 294 -2.60 6.96 0.57
N MET A 295 -1.39 6.54 0.91
CA MET A 295 -0.51 7.22 1.86
C MET A 295 0.75 7.71 1.16
N ARG A 296 1.12 8.97 1.38
CA ARG A 296 2.43 9.49 0.98
C ARG A 296 3.35 9.54 2.19
N TRP A 297 4.50 8.91 2.08
CA TRP A 297 5.53 8.96 3.10
C TRP A 297 6.75 9.70 2.56
N ASN A 298 7.10 10.81 3.20
CA ASN A 298 8.26 11.63 2.87
C ASN A 298 9.34 11.47 3.95
N PRO A 299 10.17 10.41 3.89
CA PRO A 299 11.17 10.12 4.92
C PRO A 299 12.31 11.16 5.00
N GLU A 300 12.41 12.09 4.03
CA GLU A 300 13.48 13.08 3.93
C GLU A 300 13.08 14.49 4.37
N SER A 301 11.83 14.73 4.78
CA SER A 301 11.43 16.06 5.27
C SER A 301 12.06 16.31 6.65
N LYS A 302 13.17 17.06 6.66
CA LYS A 302 13.58 17.91 7.79
C LYS A 302 13.14 19.34 7.53
#